data_AF-A0A965UUF3-F1
#
_entry.id   AF-A0A965UUF3-F1
#
_cell.length_a   1.000
_cell.length_b   1.000
_cell.length_c   1.000
_cell.angle_alpha   90.00
_cell.angle_beta   90.00
_cell.angle_gamma   90.00
#
_symmetry.space_group_name_H-M   'P 1'
#
loop_
_entity.id
_entity.type
_entity.pdbx_description
1 polymer ?
#
loop_
_entity_poly.entity_id
_entity_poly.type
_entity_poly.pdbx_seq_one_letter_code
_entity_poly.pdbx_strand_id
1 'polypeptide(L)'
;MMRRIVSGRIVRMGAAGDPSMIPLQHWARVLEGADGWTGYTHQWREPWAQPMRELCMASVETLADQDLARSMGWRTYRIRRPDEPLATNEIACPSDVTGRQCIACKACDGAGLVYGPDYLIFFGLSRV
;
A
#
# COMPACT_ATOMS: atom_id res chain seq x y z
N MET A 1 11.14 2.76 23.88
CA MET A 1 11.83 3.83 23.13
C MET A 1 11.19 4.06 21.76
N MET A 2 10.99 3.03 20.93
CA MET A 2 10.39 3.14 19.58
C MET A 2 9.03 3.88 19.57
N ARG A 3 8.14 3.56 20.51
CA ARG A 3 6.79 4.14 20.65
C ARG A 3 6.79 5.68 20.75
N ARG A 4 7.82 6.29 21.35
CA ARG A 4 7.93 7.75 21.48
C ARG A 4 8.35 8.44 20.18
N ILE A 5 9.01 7.73 19.27
CA ILE A 5 9.46 8.24 17.98
C ILE A 5 8.29 8.29 16.98
N VAL A 6 7.40 7.30 17.03
CA VAL A 6 6.27 7.19 16.09
C VAL A 6 4.96 7.79 16.60
N SER A 7 4.85 8.09 17.89
CA SER A 7 3.64 8.70 18.49
C SER A 7 3.23 9.98 17.76
N GLY A 8 1.95 10.08 17.39
CA GLY A 8 1.42 11.26 16.68
C GLY A 8 1.81 11.32 15.20
N ARG A 9 2.39 10.25 14.64
CA ARG A 9 2.91 10.22 13.27
C ARG A 9 2.33 9.04 12.49
N ILE A 10 2.25 9.23 11.18
CA ILE A 10 1.95 8.17 10.21
C ILE A 10 3.24 7.60 9.68
N VAL A 11 3.34 6.27 9.64
CA VAL A 11 4.51 5.57 9.12
C VAL A 11 4.29 5.24 7.64
N ARG A 12 5.07 5.84 6.74
CA ARG A 12 5.14 5.41 5.35
C ARG A 12 6.10 4.23 5.23
N MET A 13 5.56 3.03 5.26
CA MET A 13 6.33 1.81 5.00
C MET A 13 6.82 1.84 3.55
N GLY A 14 8.07 1.43 3.36
CA GLY A 14 8.71 1.40 2.06
C GLY A 14 9.36 2.72 1.61
N ALA A 15 9.49 3.69 2.52
CA ALA A 15 10.34 4.87 2.29
C ALA A 15 11.84 4.50 2.08
N ALA A 16 12.25 3.31 2.52
CA ALA A 16 13.60 2.77 2.35
C ALA A 16 13.54 1.28 1.96
N GLY A 17 13.10 0.99 0.73
CA GLY A 17 13.04 -0.37 0.18
C GLY A 17 11.66 -1.03 0.28
N ASP A 18 11.59 -2.34 0.09
CA ASP A 18 10.32 -3.08 0.15
C ASP A 18 9.98 -3.45 1.61
N PRO A 19 8.78 -3.12 2.12
CA PRO A 19 8.37 -3.45 3.49
C PRO A 19 8.49 -4.93 3.84
N SER A 20 8.24 -5.84 2.89
CA SER A 20 8.29 -7.28 3.11
C SER A 20 9.70 -7.81 3.38
N MET A 21 10.75 -7.05 3.08
CA MET A 21 12.13 -7.41 3.46
C MET A 21 12.35 -7.35 4.98
N ILE A 22 11.45 -6.69 5.72
CA ILE A 22 11.45 -6.66 7.17
C ILE A 22 10.33 -7.58 7.65
N PRO A 23 10.62 -8.58 8.51
CA PRO A 23 9.59 -9.48 9.01
C PRO A 23 8.43 -8.74 9.72
N LEU A 24 7.20 -9.22 9.51
CA LEU A 24 5.95 -8.61 9.99
C LEU A 24 6.00 -8.18 11.46
N GLN A 25 6.56 -9.01 12.34
CA GLN A 25 6.62 -8.75 13.77
C GLN A 25 7.39 -7.46 14.14
N HIS A 26 8.35 -7.06 13.31
CA HIS A 26 9.07 -5.80 13.53
C HIS A 26 8.22 -4.60 13.16
N TRP A 27 7.46 -4.70 12.06
CA TRP A 27 6.48 -3.68 11.71
C TRP A 27 5.39 -3.57 12.78
N ALA A 28 4.83 -4.67 13.25
CA ALA A 28 3.82 -4.65 14.31
C ALA A 28 4.28 -3.86 15.55
N ARG A 29 5.54 -4.03 15.98
CA ARG A 29 6.13 -3.28 17.11
C ARG A 29 6.36 -1.80 16.81
N VAL A 30 6.69 -1.45 15.57
CA VAL A 30 6.84 -0.05 15.16
C VAL A 30 5.48 0.63 15.08
N LEU A 31 4.49 -0.06 14.51
CA LEU A 31 3.16 0.48 14.25
C LEU A 31 2.27 0.56 15.49
N GLU A 32 2.56 -0.20 16.55
CA GLU A 32 1.83 -0.14 17.83
C GLU A 32 1.70 1.29 18.41
N GLY A 33 2.68 2.16 18.10
CA GLY A 33 2.68 3.55 18.55
C GLY A 33 2.32 4.58 17.49
N ALA A 34 1.98 4.17 16.27
CA ALA A 34 1.72 5.06 15.15
C ALA A 34 0.23 5.38 15.01
N ASP A 35 -0.09 6.55 14.47
CA ASP A 35 -1.47 6.99 14.21
C ASP A 35 -2.04 6.39 12.90
N GLY A 36 -1.32 5.43 12.32
CA GLY A 36 -1.60 4.77 11.05
C GLY A 36 -0.34 4.57 10.20
N TRP A 37 -0.52 3.90 9.07
CA TRP A 37 0.55 3.62 8.13
C TRP A 37 0.07 3.65 6.68
N THR A 38 1.03 3.64 5.77
CA THR A 38 0.79 3.33 4.37
C THR A 38 1.89 2.40 3.84
N GLY A 39 1.57 1.47 2.96
CA GLY A 39 2.58 0.57 2.39
C GLY A 39 2.11 -0.28 1.22
N TYR A 40 3.05 -0.63 0.36
CA TYR A 40 2.91 -1.59 -0.73
C TYR A 40 4.16 -2.45 -0.83
N THR A 41 4.01 -3.69 -1.29
CA THR A 41 5.11 -4.63 -1.49
C THR A 41 5.05 -5.27 -2.88
N HIS A 42 6.22 -5.48 -3.49
CA HIS A 42 6.39 -6.25 -4.72
C HIS A 42 6.53 -7.75 -4.44
N GLN A 43 6.71 -8.14 -3.18
CA GLN A 43 6.94 -9.53 -2.77
C GLN A 43 5.63 -10.30 -2.55
N TRP A 44 4.47 -9.74 -2.91
CA TRP A 44 3.15 -10.28 -2.63
C TRP A 44 2.89 -11.69 -3.20
N ARG A 45 3.70 -12.14 -4.17
CA ARG A 45 3.64 -13.50 -4.73
C ARG A 45 4.33 -14.53 -3.84
N GLU A 46 5.26 -14.08 -3.01
CA GLU A 46 6.11 -14.95 -2.24
C GLU A 46 5.35 -15.56 -1.05
N PRO A 47 5.45 -16.89 -0.81
CA PRO A 47 4.76 -17.53 0.31
C PRO A 47 5.13 -16.91 1.67
N TRP A 48 6.40 -16.52 1.84
CA TRP A 48 6.90 -15.93 3.08
C TRP A 48 6.42 -14.49 3.30
N ALA A 49 6.00 -13.78 2.25
CA ALA A 49 5.49 -12.42 2.33
C ALA A 49 3.97 -12.34 2.53
N GLN A 50 3.24 -13.46 2.40
CA GLN A 50 1.79 -13.49 2.54
C GLN A 50 1.24 -12.81 3.80
N PRO A 51 1.85 -12.95 4.99
CA PRO A 51 1.38 -12.25 6.19
C PRO A 51 1.41 -10.72 6.07
N MET A 52 2.24 -10.16 5.19
CA MET A 52 2.37 -8.71 5.01
C MET A 52 1.11 -8.05 4.46
N ARG A 53 0.17 -8.83 3.90
CA ARG A 53 -1.14 -8.31 3.47
C ARG A 53 -1.91 -7.61 4.58
N GLU A 54 -1.65 -7.93 5.85
CA GLU A 54 -2.26 -7.24 6.99
C GLU A 54 -1.86 -5.75 7.07
N LEU A 55 -0.69 -5.40 6.52
CA LEU A 55 -0.12 -4.06 6.62
C LEU A 55 0.09 -3.38 5.26
N CYS A 56 0.32 -4.14 4.19
CA CYS A 56 0.65 -3.63 2.87
C CYS A 56 -0.36 -4.08 1.81
N MET A 57 -0.51 -3.25 0.77
CA MET A 57 -1.15 -3.65 -0.48
C MET A 57 -0.13 -4.34 -1.40
N ALA A 58 -0.61 -5.14 -2.36
CA ALA A 58 0.21 -5.72 -3.42
C ALA A 58 0.48 -4.68 -4.52
N SER A 59 1.75 -4.38 -4.80
CA SER A 59 2.15 -3.60 -5.98
C SER A 59 2.11 -4.50 -7.21
N VAL A 60 1.26 -4.14 -8.19
CA VAL A 60 1.01 -4.94 -9.39
C VAL A 60 1.11 -4.09 -10.65
N GLU A 61 1.51 -4.69 -11.76
CA GLU A 61 1.70 -3.99 -13.04
C GLU A 61 0.67 -4.41 -14.09
N THR A 62 -0.02 -5.54 -13.89
CA THR A 62 -1.01 -6.08 -14.85
C THR A 62 -2.37 -6.34 -14.20
N LEU A 63 -3.42 -6.43 -15.02
CA LEU A 63 -4.75 -6.81 -14.54
C LEU A 63 -4.79 -8.29 -14.09
N ALA A 64 -4.05 -9.17 -14.76
CA ALA A 64 -3.92 -10.56 -14.34
C ALA A 64 -3.27 -10.67 -12.94
N ASP A 65 -2.26 -9.84 -12.68
CA ASP A 65 -1.60 -9.76 -11.37
C ASP A 65 -2.53 -9.21 -10.30
N GLN A 66 -3.32 -8.20 -10.65
CA GLN A 66 -4.36 -7.66 -9.78
C GLN A 66 -5.37 -8.73 -9.37
N ASP A 67 -5.89 -9.50 -10.32
CA ASP A 67 -6.89 -10.54 -10.04
C ASP A 67 -6.29 -11.67 -9.21
N LEU A 68 -5.05 -12.07 -9.51
CA LEU A 68 -4.33 -13.06 -8.73
C LEU A 68 -4.10 -12.58 -7.29
N ALA A 69 -3.58 -11.37 -7.09
CA ALA A 69 -3.36 -10.82 -5.76
C ALA A 69 -4.65 -10.73 -4.94
N ARG A 70 -5.76 -10.32 -5.58
CA ARG A 70 -7.10 -10.32 -4.96
C ARG A 70 -7.56 -11.71 -4.56
N SER A 71 -7.36 -12.71 -5.42
CA SER A 71 -7.68 -14.11 -5.11
C SER A 71 -6.89 -14.65 -3.91
N MET A 72 -5.72 -14.05 -3.63
CA MET A 72 -4.87 -14.36 -2.47
C MET A 72 -5.19 -13.50 -1.24
N GLY A 73 -6.24 -12.67 -1.29
CA GLY A 73 -6.69 -11.83 -0.20
C GLY A 73 -5.95 -10.50 -0.05
N TRP A 74 -5.27 -10.03 -1.09
CA TRP A 74 -4.61 -8.72 -1.09
C TRP A 74 -5.50 -7.63 -1.69
N ARG A 75 -5.45 -6.44 -1.09
CA ARG A 75 -5.76 -5.21 -1.82
C ARG A 75 -4.56 -4.81 -2.67
N THR A 76 -4.81 -4.15 -3.79
CA THR A 76 -3.82 -3.94 -4.84
C THR A 76 -3.55 -2.46 -5.08
N TYR A 77 -2.33 -2.16 -5.52
CA TYR A 77 -1.90 -0.88 -6.03
C TYR A 77 -1.38 -1.15 -7.44
N ARG A 78 -2.11 -0.72 -8.47
CA ARG A 78 -1.74 -1.01 -9.86
C ARG A 78 -0.97 0.16 -10.45
N ILE A 79 0.28 -0.10 -10.82
CA ILE A 79 1.06 0.80 -11.65
C ILE A 79 0.56 0.67 -13.08
N ARG A 80 0.16 1.79 -13.66
CA ARG A 80 -0.56 1.90 -14.93
C ARG A 80 0.18 2.88 -15.82
N ARG A 81 0.16 2.66 -17.14
CA ARG A 81 0.63 3.68 -18.10
C ARG A 81 -0.42 4.78 -18.30
N PRO A 82 -0.03 6.04 -18.55
CA PRO A 82 -0.98 7.16 -18.63
C PRO A 82 -2.16 6.96 -19.61
N ASP A 83 -1.98 6.14 -20.64
CA ASP A 83 -2.93 5.81 -21.71
C ASP A 83 -3.83 4.59 -21.44
N GLU A 84 -3.48 3.74 -20.46
CA GLU A 84 -4.30 2.57 -20.11
C GLU A 84 -5.54 2.96 -19.30
N PRO A 85 -6.76 2.50 -19.60
CA PRO A 85 -7.93 2.87 -18.81
C PRO A 85 -7.87 2.33 -17.36
N LEU A 86 -8.65 2.95 -16.47
CA LEU A 86 -8.95 2.36 -15.17
C LEU A 86 -9.83 1.12 -15.37
N ALA A 87 -9.50 0.05 -14.66
CA ALA A 87 -10.33 -1.14 -14.60
C ALA A 87 -11.55 -0.92 -13.69
N THR A 88 -12.51 -1.84 -13.78
CA THR A 88 -13.64 -1.87 -12.86
C THR A 88 -13.13 -1.99 -11.41
N ASN A 89 -13.66 -1.16 -10.51
CA ASN A 89 -13.24 -1.07 -9.11
C ASN A 89 -11.82 -0.51 -8.88
N GLU A 90 -11.30 0.29 -9.81
CA GLU A 90 -10.13 1.14 -9.60
C GLU A 90 -10.51 2.59 -9.31
N ILE A 91 -9.76 3.24 -8.42
CA ILE A 91 -9.73 4.70 -8.36
C ILE A 91 -8.35 5.21 -8.75
N ALA A 92 -8.29 6.45 -9.19
CA ALA A 92 -7.01 7.14 -9.31
C ALA A 92 -6.53 7.56 -7.91
N CYS A 93 -5.21 7.55 -7.69
CA CYS A 93 -4.60 8.03 -6.46
C CYS A 93 -4.97 9.49 -6.22
N PRO A 94 -5.56 9.84 -5.07
CA PRO A 94 -5.83 11.23 -4.73
C PRO A 94 -4.57 12.11 -4.70
N SER A 95 -3.38 11.54 -4.42
CA SER A 95 -2.11 12.29 -4.49
C SER A 95 -1.80 12.74 -5.91
N ASP A 96 -2.14 11.94 -6.91
CA ASP A 96 -1.81 12.24 -8.31
C ASP A 96 -2.87 13.14 -8.94
N VAL A 97 -4.15 12.89 -8.64
CA VAL A 97 -5.24 13.65 -9.28
C VAL A 97 -5.54 14.97 -8.58
N THR A 98 -5.43 15.05 -7.25
CA THR A 98 -5.77 16.25 -6.47
C THR A 98 -4.62 16.78 -5.63
N GLY A 99 -3.42 16.17 -5.70
CA GLY A 99 -2.29 16.55 -4.83
C GLY A 99 -2.48 16.18 -3.35
N ARG A 100 -3.47 15.32 -3.03
CA ARG A 100 -3.77 14.95 -1.64
C ARG A 100 -2.63 14.13 -1.05
N GLN A 101 -2.00 14.68 -0.02
CA GLN A 101 -0.88 14.03 0.66
C GLN A 101 -1.25 12.67 1.28
N CYS A 102 -0.36 11.68 1.16
CA CYS A 102 -0.59 10.32 1.68
C CYS A 102 -0.90 10.29 3.19
N ILE A 103 -0.32 11.21 3.96
CA ILE A 103 -0.58 11.35 5.41
C ILE A 103 -2.05 11.67 5.72
N ALA A 104 -2.74 12.35 4.81
CA ALA A 104 -4.15 12.67 4.92
C ALA A 104 -5.04 11.59 4.28
N CYS A 105 -4.56 10.95 3.20
CA CYS A 105 -5.33 9.94 2.49
C CYS A 105 -5.40 8.59 3.23
N LYS A 106 -4.26 8.08 3.71
CA LYS A 106 -4.10 6.81 4.44
C LYS A 106 -4.70 5.54 3.81
N ALA A 107 -5.12 5.57 2.55
CA ALA A 107 -5.86 4.48 1.93
C ALA A 107 -4.99 3.25 1.54
N CYS A 108 -3.65 3.36 1.62
CA CYS A 108 -2.73 2.22 1.44
C CYS A 108 -2.45 1.46 2.74
N ASP A 109 -3.48 1.07 3.49
CA ASP A 109 -3.39 0.57 4.87
C ASP A 109 -3.40 -0.97 5.01
N GLY A 110 -3.22 -1.71 3.92
CA GLY A 110 -3.24 -3.17 3.90
C GLY A 110 -4.51 -3.75 3.33
N ALA A 111 -4.75 -5.04 3.58
CA ALA A 111 -5.91 -5.78 3.08
C ALA A 111 -7.18 -5.55 3.91
N GLY A 112 -7.04 -5.15 5.18
CA GLY A 112 -8.18 -4.79 6.03
C GLY A 112 -8.75 -3.42 5.64
N LEU A 113 -10.08 -3.29 5.65
CA LEU A 113 -10.75 -2.00 5.45
C LEU A 113 -10.72 -1.20 6.76
N VAL A 114 -9.69 -0.38 6.97
CA VAL A 114 -9.69 0.61 8.06
C VAL A 114 -10.10 1.98 7.52
N TYR A 115 -9.59 2.37 6.34
CA TYR A 115 -9.97 3.62 5.68
C TYR A 115 -10.21 3.47 4.17
N GLY A 116 -11.45 3.73 3.75
CA GLY A 116 -11.84 3.78 2.34
C GLY A 116 -12.30 2.43 1.79
N PRO A 117 -12.98 2.43 0.63
CA PRO A 117 -13.43 1.18 0.02
C PRO A 117 -12.25 0.44 -0.65
N ASP A 118 -12.46 -0.77 -1.20
CA ASP A 118 -11.47 -1.73 -1.78
C ASP A 118 -10.48 -1.21 -2.86
N TYR A 119 -10.40 0.10 -3.07
CA TYR A 119 -9.94 0.71 -4.29
C TYR A 119 -8.45 1.07 -4.30
N LEU A 120 -7.88 0.82 -5.48
CA LEU A 120 -6.49 0.95 -5.88
C LEU A 120 -6.01 2.40 -5.95
N ILE A 121 -4.72 2.62 -5.77
CA ILE A 121 -4.10 3.95 -5.81
C ILE A 121 -3.08 3.92 -6.97
N PHE A 122 -3.06 4.96 -7.81
CA PHE A 122 -2.23 5.14 -9.01
C PHE A 122 -0.90 5.88 -8.74
N PHE A 123 0.12 5.65 -9.59
CA PHE A 123 1.25 6.56 -9.83
C PHE A 123 1.33 6.87 -11.31
N GLY A 124 1.06 8.11 -11.70
CA GLY A 124 1.35 8.62 -13.03
C GLY A 124 2.75 9.20 -13.07
N LEU A 125 3.65 8.62 -13.86
CA LEU A 125 4.93 9.25 -14.20
C LEU A 125 4.70 10.54 -15.01
N SER A 126 4.31 11.62 -14.33
CA SER A 126 4.41 12.97 -14.86
C SER A 126 5.65 13.63 -14.28
N ARG A 127 6.74 13.56 -15.06
CA ARG A 127 7.96 14.38 -14.98
C ARG A 127 8.83 14.20 -13.72
N VAL A 128 9.90 13.43 -13.90
CA VAL A 128 11.23 13.84 -13.40
C VAL A 128 11.73 14.99 -14.27
#